data_AF-A0A839TQN4-F1
#
_entry.id   AF-A0A839TQN4-F1
#
_cell.length_a   1.000
_cell.length_b   1.000
_cell.length_c   1.000
_cell.angle_alpha   90.00
_cell.angle_beta   90.00
_cell.angle_gamma   90.00
#
_symmetry.space_group_name_H-M   'P 1'
#
loop_
_entity.id
_entity.type
_entity.pdbx_description
1 polymer ?
#
loop_
_entity_poly.entity_id
_entity_poly.type
_entity_poly.pdbx_seq_one_letter_code
_entity_poly.pdbx_strand_id
1 'polypeptide(L)' 'MALKIGYLMMVCWLIYVVYSIQHVDAWNDDNRVAIAIFLAFAGLVIFPVYFVSIYLFGELRKRMQR' A
#
# COMPACT_ATOMS: atom_id res chain seq x y z
N MET A 1 7.97 -6.88 -13.97
CA MET A 1 6.53 -7.19 -13.79
C MET A 1 6.07 -6.86 -12.37
N ALA A 2 6.68 -7.44 -11.33
CA ALA A 2 6.25 -7.27 -9.94
C ALA A 2 6.21 -5.81 -9.42
N LEU A 3 7.17 -4.94 -9.81
CA LEU A 3 7.14 -3.52 -9.46
C LEU A 3 5.92 -2.78 -10.06
N LYS A 4 5.55 -3.09 -11.31
CA LYS A 4 4.40 -2.45 -11.99
C LYS A 4 3.09 -2.76 -11.26
N ILE A 5 2.94 -4.01 -10.81
CA ILE A 5 1.78 -4.46 -10.02
C ILE A 5 1.75 -3.77 -8.66
N GLY A 6 2.92 -3.61 -8.01
CA GLY A 6 3.03 -2.85 -6.76
C GLY A 6 2.57 -1.41 -6.90
N TYR A 7 3.00 -0.71 -7.95
CA TYR A 7 2.56 0.66 -8.23
C TYR A 7 1.05 0.75 -8.48
N LEU A 8 0.47 -0.22 -9.22
CA LEU A 8 -0.98 -0.25 -9.46
C LEU A 8 -1.75 -0.38 -8.13
N MET A 9 -1.35 -1.32 -7.26
CA MET A 9 -1.97 -1.50 -5.95
C MET A 9 -1.80 -0.26 -5.06
N MET A 10 -0.65 0.40 -5.10
CA MET A 10 -0.41 1.65 -4.37
C MET A 10 -1.35 2.77 -4.83
N VAL A 11 -1.58 2.91 -6.14
CA VAL A 11 -2.52 3.90 -6.68
C VAL A 11 -3.96 3.58 -6.25
N CYS A 12 -4.39 2.32 -6.33
CA CYS A 12 -5.73 1.92 -5.85
C CYS A 12 -5.89 2.21 -4.34
N TRP A 13 -4.87 1.93 -3.54
CA TRP A 13 -4.87 2.25 -2.12
C TRP A 13 -4.93 3.76 -1.86
N LEU A 14 -4.17 4.58 -2.60
CA LEU A 14 -4.25 6.04 -2.48
C LEU A 14 -5.65 6.57 -2.81
N ILE A 15 -6.28 6.06 -3.87
CA ILE A 15 -7.65 6.41 -4.23
C ILE A 15 -8.60 6.08 -3.08
N TYR A 16 -8.45 4.90 -2.47
CA TYR A 16 -9.25 4.50 -1.32
C TYR A 16 -9.05 5.41 -0.10
N VAL A 17 -7.81 5.81 0.20
CA VAL A 17 -7.51 6.74 1.30
C VAL A 17 -8.17 8.09 1.06
N VAL A 18 -8.03 8.66 -0.14
CA VAL A 18 -8.66 9.94 -0.51
C VAL A 18 -10.19 9.85 -0.41
N TYR A 19 -10.77 8.77 -0.94
CA TYR A 19 -12.21 8.51 -0.85
C TYR A 19 -12.68 8.44 0.60
N SER A 20 -11.91 7.77 1.46
CA SER A 20 -12.24 7.63 2.88
C SER A 20 -12.23 8.97 3.61
N ILE A 21 -11.25 9.85 3.31
CA ILE A 21 -11.16 11.19 3.88
C ILE A 21 -12.40 12.02 3.52
N GLN A 22 -12.88 11.92 2.27
CA GLN A 22 -14.07 12.64 1.81
C GLN A 22 -15.38 12.16 2.45
N HIS A 23 -15.42 10.94 3.00
CA HIS A 23 -16.61 10.32 3.58
C HIS A 23 -16.52 10.16 5.10
N VAL A 24 -15.54 10.79 5.76
CA VAL A 24 -15.36 10.70 7.22
C VAL A 24 -16.64 11.08 7.97
N ASP A 25 -17.28 12.18 7.59
CA ASP A 25 -18.49 12.67 8.27
C ASP A 25 -19.65 11.67 8.15
N ALA A 26 -19.80 11.03 6.98
CA ALA A 26 -20.83 10.03 6.73
C ALA A 26 -20.55 8.69 7.40
N TRP A 27 -19.29 8.41 7.78
CA TRP A 27 -18.88 7.17 8.40
C TRP A 27 -18.65 7.30 9.90
N ASN A 28 -18.81 8.49 10.48
CA ASN A 28 -18.43 8.74 11.87
C ASN A 28 -19.20 7.87 12.89
N ASP A 29 -20.42 7.44 12.55
CA ASP A 29 -21.26 6.60 13.42
C ASP A 29 -21.03 5.08 13.23
N ASP A 30 -20.33 4.67 12.17
CA ASP A 30 -20.01 3.28 11.89
C ASP A 30 -18.48 3.09 12.03
N ASN A 31 -18.03 1.98 12.63
CA ASN A 31 -16.59 1.65 12.82
C ASN A 31 -15.71 1.68 11.53
N ARG A 32 -16.31 1.96 10.37
CA ARG A 32 -15.67 2.22 9.07
C ARG A 32 -14.57 3.27 9.13
N VAL A 33 -14.70 4.35 9.91
CA VAL A 33 -13.62 5.35 10.05
C VAL A 33 -12.37 4.72 10.67
N ALA A 34 -12.54 3.93 11.73
CA ALA A 34 -11.42 3.24 12.37
C ALA A 34 -10.74 2.23 11.41
N ILE A 35 -11.53 1.51 10.61
CA ILE A 35 -11.01 0.60 9.57
C ILE A 35 -10.26 1.38 8.49
N ALA A 36 -10.79 2.50 8.01
CA ALA A 36 -10.15 3.32 6.99
C ALA A 36 -8.82 3.91 7.49
N ILE A 37 -8.78 4.39 8.73
CA ILE A 37 -7.54 4.86 9.37
C ILE A 37 -6.53 3.71 9.47
N PHE A 38 -6.96 2.53 9.93
CA PHE A 38 -6.07 1.37 10.03
C PHE A 38 -5.51 0.97 8.66
N LEU A 39 -6.34 0.92 7.62
CA LEU A 39 -5.90 0.60 6.25
C LEU A 39 -4.98 1.68 5.67
N ALA A 40 -5.18 2.95 6.03
CA ALA A 40 -4.26 4.02 5.67
C ALA A 40 -2.89 3.80 6.35
N PHE A 41 -2.85 3.50 7.64
CA PHE A 41 -1.58 3.20 8.31
C PHE A 41 -0.92 1.92 7.78
N ALA A 42 -1.69 0.87 7.53
CA ALA A 42 -1.18 -0.39 7.03
C ALA A 42 -0.49 -0.22 5.66
N GLY A 43 -1.08 0.58 4.76
CA GLY A 43 -0.47 0.87 3.46
C GLY A 43 0.90 1.53 3.58
N LEU A 44 1.07 2.46 4.53
CA LEU A 44 2.35 3.14 4.78
C LEU A 44 3.48 2.18 5.18
N VAL A 45 3.16 1.03 5.77
CA VAL A 45 4.15 0.01 6.16
C VAL A 45 4.31 -1.05 5.06
N ILE A 46 3.21 -1.54 4.51
CA ILE A 46 3.20 -2.66 3.56
C ILE A 46 3.88 -2.27 2.25
N PHE A 47 3.62 -1.08 1.69
CA PHE A 47 4.19 -0.71 0.40
C PHE A 47 5.71 -0.57 0.44
N PRO A 48 6.33 0.17 1.41
CA PRO A 48 7.78 0.22 1.51
C PRO A 48 8.42 -1.16 1.68
N VAL A 49 7.87 -2.01 2.55
CA VAL A 49 8.36 -3.38 2.76
C VAL A 49 8.32 -4.19 1.47
N TYR A 50 7.23 -4.08 0.70
CA TYR A 50 7.08 -4.77 -0.59
C TYR A 50 8.13 -4.29 -1.62
N PHE A 51 8.30 -2.97 -1.78
CA PHE A 51 9.25 -2.41 -2.74
C PHE A 51 10.70 -2.73 -2.38
N VAL A 52 11.07 -2.62 -1.10
CA VAL A 52 12.41 -2.97 -0.60
C VAL A 52 12.68 -4.45 -0.80
N SER A 53 11.72 -5.32 -0.48
CA SER A 53 11.87 -6.77 -0.67
C SER A 53 12.12 -7.12 -2.14
N ILE A 54 11.32 -6.57 -3.06
CA ILE A 54 11.51 -6.81 -4.50
C ILE A 54 12.88 -6.33 -4.97
N TYR A 55 13.32 -5.16 -4.51
CA TYR A 55 14.64 -4.63 -4.85
C TYR A 55 15.75 -5.58 -4.37
N LEU A 56 15.70 -6.01 -3.10
CA LEU A 56 16.66 -6.92 -2.50
C LEU A 56 16.70 -8.27 -3.22
N PHE A 57 15.54 -8.87 -3.51
CA PHE A 57 15.47 -10.12 -4.27
C PHE A 57 16.02 -9.98 -5.69
N GLY A 58 15.76 -8.84 -6.34
CA GLY A 58 16.32 -8.53 -7.65
C GLY A 58 17.84 -8.45 -7.63
N GLU A 59 18.41 -7.82 -6.60
CA GLU A 59 19.86 -7.66 -6.44
C GLU A 59 20.54 -8.99 -6.08
N LEU A 60 19.96 -9.77 -5.16
CA LEU A 60 20.45 -11.10 -4.80
C LEU A 60 20.49 -12.03 -6.02
N ARG A 61 19.42 -12.02 -6.83
CA ARG A 61 19.36 -12.82 -8.05
C ARG A 61 20.45 -12.43 -9.05
N LYS A 62 20.70 -11.13 -9.24
CA LYS A 62 21.78 -10.65 -10.13
C LYS A 62 23.16 -11.10 -9.65
N ARG A 63 23.40 -11.09 -8.34
CA ARG A 63 24.68 -11.53 -7.76
C ARG A 63 24.93 -13.02 -7.89
N MET A 64 23.89 -13.86 -7.81
CA MET A 64 24.03 -15.31 -8.01
C MET A 64 24.24 -15.71 -9.48
N GLN A 65 23.92 -14.84 -10.44
CA GLN A 65 24.10 -15.09 -11.88
C GLN A 65 25.40 -14.51 -12.46
N ARG A 66 26.22 -13.86 -11.62
CA ARG A 66 27.59 -13.43 -11.94
C ARG A 66 28.58 -14.43 -11.33
#